data_AF-A0A4Q6G521-F1
#
_entry.id   AF-A0A4Q6G521-F1
#
_cell.length_a   1.000
_cell.length_b   1.000
_cell.length_c   1.000
_cell.angle_alpha   90.00
_cell.angle_beta   90.00
_cell.angle_gamma   90.00
#
_symmetry.space_group_name_H-M   'P 1'
#
loop_
_entity.id
_entity.type
_entity.pdbx_description
1 polymer ?
#
loop_
_entity_poly.entity_id
_entity_poly.type
_entity_poly.pdbx_seq_one_letter_code
_entity_poly.pdbx_strand_id
1 'polypeptide(L)'
;MAVIAGCNSTAPIAAEAPTRAPAEVPSTDQAAGLDRVEVTGSRMRRAEIESTRQAAAARKLATTASAPPPPPMAYAPVADQAYLSAAPLAQTAPTNTENYQQRVDNPVQRASEQPVSTFSVDVDTGSYSNVRRMLREGVRPPADSVRAEEFINYFGYQHPAPADRSTPFRVTTELAAAPWNPQRQLLMIGIKGYDVPKATLPASNLVFLLDTSGSMDSPDKLPLLKQAFAMLVPQLRAQDRVSIVVYAGSAGLVLAPTPGDRQAEILAALERLQAGGSTNGGDGIRLAYAMARQGFIKDGVNRVIL
;
A
#
# COMPACT_ATOMS: atom_id res chain seq x y z
N MET A 1 -18.24 19.50 3.42
CA MET A 1 -19.40 20.23 2.85
C MET A 1 -19.52 21.57 3.57
N ALA A 2 -18.97 22.64 3.01
CA ALA A 2 -18.98 23.97 3.62
C ALA A 2 -20.30 24.70 3.34
N VAL A 3 -20.80 25.41 4.35
CA VAL A 3 -21.88 26.38 4.23
C VAL A 3 -21.26 27.74 4.55
N ILE A 4 -21.20 28.61 3.55
CA ILE A 4 -21.01 30.05 3.75
C ILE A 4 -22.33 30.69 3.31
N ALA A 5 -23.09 31.19 4.28
CA ALA A 5 -24.23 32.06 4.02
C ALA A 5 -23.83 33.45 4.48
N GLY A 6 -23.49 34.33 3.53
CA GLY A 6 -23.36 35.76 3.75
C GLY A 6 -24.65 36.44 3.31
N CYS A 7 -25.41 36.98 4.26
CA CYS A 7 -26.53 37.88 3.97
C CYS A 7 -25.97 39.20 3.42
N ASN A 8 -26.49 39.62 2.27
CA ASN A 8 -26.11 40.86 1.61
C ASN A 8 -26.89 42.02 2.27
N SER A 9 -26.22 42.89 3.01
CA SER A 9 -26.76 44.21 3.38
C SER A 9 -25.87 45.29 2.75
N THR A 10 -26.47 46.04 1.84
CA THR A 10 -25.90 47.17 1.11
C THR A 10 -25.60 48.34 2.05
N ALA A 11 -24.32 48.63 2.30
CA ALA A 11 -23.77 49.97 2.61
C ALA A 11 -22.24 49.94 2.59
N PRO A 12 -21.54 50.96 2.05
CA PRO A 12 -20.09 51.01 2.08
C PRO A 12 -19.63 51.53 3.45
N ILE A 13 -18.84 50.73 4.17
CA ILE A 13 -18.15 51.18 5.39
C ILE A 13 -16.65 51.18 5.06
N ALA A 14 -16.07 52.38 5.03
CA ALA A 14 -14.63 52.58 5.06
C ALA A 14 -14.09 52.03 6.39
N ALA A 15 -13.05 51.20 6.33
CA ALA A 15 -12.39 50.68 7.53
C ALA A 15 -10.87 50.75 7.37
N GLU A 16 -10.31 51.75 8.03
CA GLU A 16 -8.91 51.85 8.45
C GLU A 16 -8.59 50.63 9.34
N ALA A 17 -7.54 49.87 8.99
CA ALA A 17 -7.12 48.70 9.76
C ALA A 17 -6.16 49.12 10.90
N PRO A 18 -6.38 48.67 12.15
CA PRO A 18 -5.42 48.92 13.22
C PRO A 18 -4.19 48.03 13.03
N THR A 19 -3.01 48.65 13.00
CA THR A 19 -1.71 47.97 12.95
C THR A 19 -1.46 47.24 14.28
N ARG A 20 -1.31 45.91 14.24
CA ARG A 20 -0.91 45.10 15.41
C ARG A 20 0.55 44.69 15.27
N ALA A 21 1.32 44.90 16.33
CA ALA A 21 2.76 44.60 16.40
C ALA A 21 3.07 43.10 16.17
N PRO A 22 4.24 42.76 15.61
CA PRO A 22 4.62 41.36 15.40
C PRO A 22 4.88 40.66 16.73
N ALA A 23 4.43 39.41 16.84
CA ALA A 23 4.73 38.54 17.97
C ALA A 23 6.20 38.07 17.90
N GLU A 24 6.89 38.14 19.04
CA GLU A 24 8.25 37.61 19.21
C GLU A 24 8.31 36.09 18.99
N VAL A 25 9.30 35.67 18.21
CA VAL A 25 9.65 34.26 17.98
C VAL A 25 10.70 33.87 19.03
N PRO A 26 10.50 32.80 19.83
CA PRO A 26 11.57 32.31 20.70
C PRO A 26 12.62 31.62 19.83
N SER A 27 13.86 32.10 19.91
CA SER A 27 15.04 31.40 19.38
C SER A 27 15.43 30.25 20.30
N THR A 28 15.42 29.03 19.80
CA THR A 28 16.20 27.92 20.39
C THR A 28 16.96 27.20 19.31
N ASP A 29 18.23 27.54 19.25
CA ASP A 29 19.31 26.82 18.62
C ASP A 29 19.62 25.57 19.46
N GLN A 30 19.20 24.37 19.03
CA GLN A 30 19.75 23.09 19.49
C GLN A 30 19.65 22.03 18.40
N ALA A 31 20.71 21.95 17.59
CA ALA A 31 21.08 20.74 16.88
C ALA A 31 21.74 19.76 17.85
N ALA A 32 21.05 18.68 18.23
CA ALA A 32 21.67 17.46 18.80
C ALA A 32 20.66 16.29 18.88
N GLY A 33 21.02 15.14 18.30
CA GLY A 33 20.61 13.80 18.77
C GLY A 33 19.30 13.21 18.23
N LEU A 34 19.32 12.63 17.03
CA LEU A 34 18.32 11.63 16.61
C LEU A 34 18.74 10.23 17.13
N ASP A 35 18.61 10.00 18.43
CA ASP A 35 18.91 8.71 19.08
C ASP A 35 17.65 8.06 19.71
N ARG A 36 16.49 8.18 19.05
CA ARG A 36 15.26 7.55 19.53
C ARG A 36 14.58 6.72 18.44
N VAL A 37 14.80 5.41 18.52
CA VAL A 37 14.02 4.39 17.84
C VAL A 37 12.71 4.21 18.61
N GLU A 38 11.57 4.51 17.98
CA GLU A 38 10.25 4.28 18.56
C GLU A 38 9.68 2.97 18.00
N VAL A 39 9.56 1.96 18.87
CA VAL A 39 9.00 0.63 18.55
C VAL A 39 7.58 0.57 19.09
N THR A 40 6.58 0.69 18.22
CA THR A 40 5.18 0.46 18.59
C THR A 40 4.82 -1.00 18.32
N GLY A 41 5.11 -1.86 19.31
CA GLY A 41 4.69 -3.26 19.30
C GLY A 41 4.56 -3.79 20.73
N SER A 42 3.40 -4.32 21.07
CA SER A 42 3.11 -4.89 22.39
C SER A 42 3.84 -6.23 22.54
N ARG A 43 4.80 -6.34 23.48
CA ARG A 43 5.40 -7.64 23.85
C ARG A 43 4.36 -8.49 24.58
N MET A 44 3.91 -9.59 23.98
CA MET A 44 3.17 -10.63 24.71
C MET A 44 4.09 -11.30 25.74
N ARG A 45 3.59 -11.56 26.94
CA ARG A 45 4.38 -12.15 28.04
C ARG A 45 4.60 -13.64 27.76
N ARG A 46 5.78 -14.16 28.13
CA ARG A 46 6.17 -15.57 27.89
C ARG A 46 5.11 -16.60 28.35
N ALA A 47 4.36 -16.29 29.41
CA ALA A 47 3.29 -17.15 29.91
C ALA A 47 2.12 -17.33 28.91
N GLU A 48 1.81 -16.33 28.09
CA GLU A 48 0.77 -16.42 27.05
C GLU A 48 1.24 -17.24 25.85
N ILE A 49 2.54 -17.21 25.53
CA ILE A 49 3.13 -18.03 24.46
C ILE A 49 3.10 -19.52 24.85
N GLU A 50 3.37 -19.84 26.11
CA GLU A 50 3.34 -21.20 26.64
C GLU A 50 1.92 -21.80 26.63
N SER A 51 0.92 -21.02 27.06
CA SER A 51 -0.49 -21.48 27.09
C SER A 51 -1.05 -21.71 25.68
N THR A 52 -0.69 -20.85 24.72
CA THR A 52 -1.11 -20.98 23.33
C THR A 52 -0.48 -22.21 22.66
N ARG A 53 0.76 -22.55 23.03
CA ARG A 53 1.44 -23.78 22.57
C ARG A 53 0.82 -25.04 23.16
N GLN A 54 0.45 -25.03 24.45
CA GLN A 54 -0.20 -26.18 25.09
C GLN A 54 -1.61 -26.44 24.52
N ALA A 55 -2.37 -25.37 24.23
CA ALA A 55 -3.67 -25.48 23.57
C ALA A 55 -3.56 -26.06 22.14
N ALA A 56 -2.52 -25.69 21.39
CA ALA A 56 -2.27 -26.22 20.05
C ALA A 56 -1.80 -27.69 20.08
N ALA A 57 -1.03 -28.10 21.10
CA ALA A 57 -0.59 -29.48 21.28
C ALA A 57 -1.74 -30.42 21.68
N ALA A 58 -2.63 -29.99 22.58
CA ALA A 58 -3.81 -30.76 22.98
C ALA A 58 -4.77 -31.03 21.81
N ARG A 59 -4.91 -30.06 20.89
CA ARG A 59 -5.74 -30.20 19.68
C ARG A 59 -5.16 -31.17 18.65
N LYS A 60 -3.84 -31.44 18.71
CA LYS A 60 -3.12 -32.38 17.84
C LYS A 60 -3.19 -33.82 18.34
N LEU A 61 -3.40 -34.04 19.65
CA LEU A 61 -3.55 -35.38 20.23
C LEU A 61 -4.96 -35.95 20.10
N ALA A 62 -5.98 -35.10 19.92
CA ALA A 62 -7.37 -35.54 19.79
C ALA A 62 -7.75 -36.12 18.40
N THR A 63 -6.87 -36.03 17.40
CA THR A 63 -7.13 -36.47 16.02
C THR A 63 -6.47 -37.80 15.63
N THR A 64 -5.81 -38.50 16.55
CA THR A 64 -5.27 -39.85 16.32
C THR A 64 -6.21 -40.91 16.90
N ALA A 65 -7.42 -41.03 16.35
CA ALA A 65 -8.25 -42.22 16.51
C ALA A 65 -8.23 -42.97 15.16
N SER A 66 -7.70 -44.19 15.17
CA SER A 66 -7.52 -45.05 13.99
C SER A 66 -8.87 -45.44 13.36
N ALA A 67 -9.01 -45.24 12.06
CA ALA A 67 -10.15 -45.75 11.29
C ALA A 67 -10.08 -47.29 11.13
N PRO A 68 -11.22 -48.01 11.12
CA PRO A 68 -11.26 -49.47 10.92
C PRO A 68 -10.94 -49.86 9.46
N PRO A 69 -10.47 -51.10 9.21
CA PRO A 69 -10.09 -51.55 7.86
C PRO A 69 -11.32 -51.78 6.96
N PRO A 70 -11.16 -51.64 5.62
CA PRO A 70 -12.25 -51.82 4.66
C PRO A 70 -12.59 -53.31 4.43
N PRO A 71 -13.85 -53.64 4.05
CA PRO A 71 -14.25 -55.01 3.73
C PRO A 71 -13.73 -55.45 2.34
N PRO A 72 -13.64 -56.77 2.07
CA PRO A 72 -13.12 -57.28 0.79
C PRO A 72 -14.11 -57.04 -0.37
N MET A 73 -13.56 -56.67 -1.53
CA MET A 73 -14.33 -56.38 -2.75
C MET A 73 -14.83 -57.67 -3.42
N ALA A 74 -16.15 -57.78 -3.61
CA ALA A 74 -16.75 -58.71 -4.56
C ALA A 74 -16.86 -58.03 -5.93
N TYR A 75 -16.31 -58.66 -6.97
CA TYR A 75 -16.49 -58.20 -8.35
C TYR A 75 -17.89 -58.61 -8.85
N ALA A 76 -18.75 -57.62 -9.11
CA ALA A 76 -19.98 -57.80 -9.88
C ALA A 76 -19.79 -57.24 -11.30
N PRO A 77 -20.36 -57.87 -12.34
CA PRO A 77 -20.10 -57.48 -13.72
C PRO A 77 -20.85 -56.19 -14.07
N VAL A 78 -20.19 -55.41 -14.93
CA VAL A 78 -20.68 -54.17 -15.53
C VAL A 78 -21.98 -54.41 -16.32
N ALA A 79 -23.04 -53.72 -15.94
CA ALA A 79 -24.23 -53.55 -16.76
C ALA A 79 -24.74 -52.11 -16.70
N ASP A 80 -24.73 -51.52 -17.89
CA ASP A 80 -25.54 -50.43 -18.42
C ASP A 80 -25.43 -48.99 -17.88
N GLN A 81 -25.12 -48.11 -18.83
CA GLN A 81 -25.00 -46.67 -18.67
C GLN A 81 -26.39 -46.03 -18.55
N ALA A 82 -26.72 -45.46 -17.39
CA ALA A 82 -27.82 -44.51 -17.30
C ALA A 82 -27.69 -43.59 -16.06
N TYR A 83 -27.47 -42.29 -16.33
CA TYR A 83 -27.77 -41.13 -15.47
C TYR A 83 -27.24 -41.10 -14.02
N LEU A 84 -26.01 -40.64 -13.84
CA LEU A 84 -25.65 -39.84 -12.66
C LEU A 84 -25.06 -38.53 -13.14
N SER A 85 -25.90 -37.50 -13.19
CA SER A 85 -25.47 -36.11 -13.30
C SER A 85 -24.50 -35.83 -12.15
N ALA A 86 -23.23 -35.62 -12.49
CA ALA A 86 -22.26 -35.10 -11.56
C ALA A 86 -22.80 -33.78 -11.01
N ALA A 87 -23.14 -33.75 -9.72
CA ALA A 87 -23.41 -32.50 -9.04
C ALA A 87 -22.20 -31.59 -9.28
N PRO A 88 -22.39 -30.35 -9.77
CA PRO A 88 -21.26 -29.46 -9.99
C PRO A 88 -20.56 -29.29 -8.64
N LEU A 89 -19.29 -29.69 -8.57
CA LEU A 89 -18.40 -29.32 -7.48
C LEU A 89 -18.56 -27.81 -7.33
N ALA A 90 -19.18 -27.37 -6.23
CA ALA A 90 -19.26 -25.96 -5.90
C ALA A 90 -17.81 -25.46 -5.85
N GLN A 91 -17.40 -24.76 -6.90
CA GLN A 91 -16.13 -24.05 -6.92
C GLN A 91 -16.23 -23.06 -5.77
N THR A 92 -15.61 -23.37 -4.65
CA THR A 92 -15.44 -22.41 -3.57
C THR A 92 -14.73 -21.24 -4.19
N ALA A 93 -15.44 -20.12 -4.37
CA ALA A 93 -14.83 -18.89 -4.84
C ALA A 93 -13.57 -18.64 -4.00
N PRO A 94 -12.44 -18.29 -4.61
CA PRO A 94 -11.21 -18.04 -3.87
C PRO A 94 -11.54 -17.06 -2.74
N THR A 95 -11.23 -17.46 -1.50
CA THR A 95 -11.54 -16.64 -0.33
C THR A 95 -10.83 -15.32 -0.49
N ASN A 96 -11.59 -14.23 -0.52
CA ASN A 96 -11.02 -12.90 -0.57
C ASN A 96 -10.26 -12.66 0.73
N THR A 97 -8.94 -12.52 0.62
CA THR A 97 -8.03 -12.26 1.77
C THR A 97 -7.69 -10.77 1.91
N GLU A 98 -8.26 -9.93 1.04
CA GLU A 98 -8.09 -8.48 1.10
C GLU A 98 -8.78 -7.92 2.34
N ASN A 99 -8.06 -7.07 3.06
CA ASN A 99 -8.56 -6.43 4.27
C ASN A 99 -8.75 -4.94 4.02
N TYR A 100 -10.01 -4.49 4.04
CA TYR A 100 -10.35 -3.08 3.89
C TYR A 100 -10.76 -2.51 5.23
N GLN A 101 -10.12 -1.41 5.62
CA GLN A 101 -10.51 -0.68 6.80
C GLN A 101 -11.89 -0.05 6.59
N GLN A 102 -12.82 -0.33 7.51
CA GLN A 102 -14.11 0.33 7.53
C GLN A 102 -13.92 1.84 7.70
N ARG A 103 -14.57 2.63 6.85
CA ARG A 103 -14.49 4.10 6.91
C ARG A 103 -15.84 4.74 7.22
N VAL A 104 -15.77 5.82 7.96
CA VAL A 104 -16.92 6.67 8.30
C VAL A 104 -16.83 7.91 7.42
N ASP A 105 -17.93 8.23 6.74
CA ASP A 105 -18.00 9.42 5.90
C ASP A 105 -17.77 10.70 6.72
N ASN A 106 -17.10 11.68 6.11
CA ASN A 106 -16.81 12.94 6.77
C ASN A 106 -18.11 13.74 6.98
N PRO A 107 -18.53 14.02 8.23
CA PRO A 107 -19.80 14.67 8.49
C PRO A 107 -19.83 16.12 8.02
N VAL A 108 -21.04 16.69 7.95
CA VAL A 108 -21.21 18.13 7.75
C VAL A 108 -20.84 18.84 9.05
N GLN A 109 -19.99 19.86 8.94
CA GLN A 109 -19.56 20.67 10.08
C GLN A 109 -19.93 22.14 9.88
N ARG A 110 -20.22 22.85 10.99
CA ARG A 110 -20.49 24.29 10.96
C ARG A 110 -19.16 25.04 11.01
N ALA A 111 -18.88 25.82 9.97
CA ALA A 111 -17.64 26.60 9.88
C ALA A 111 -17.50 27.66 11.00
N SER A 112 -18.62 28.14 11.55
CA SER A 112 -18.61 29.07 12.69
C SER A 112 -18.07 28.43 13.98
N GLU A 113 -18.12 27.10 14.09
CA GLU A 113 -17.63 26.32 15.24
C GLU A 113 -16.27 25.70 14.93
N GLN A 114 -16.11 25.18 13.70
CA GLN A 114 -14.89 24.52 13.23
C GLN A 114 -14.43 25.17 11.91
N PRO A 115 -13.73 26.31 11.98
CA PRO A 115 -13.34 27.09 10.80
C PRO A 115 -12.12 26.53 10.06
N VAL A 116 -11.47 25.51 10.60
CA VAL A 116 -10.23 24.95 10.05
C VAL A 116 -10.51 23.60 9.39
N SER A 117 -10.20 23.49 8.10
CA SER A 117 -10.17 22.22 7.38
C SER A 117 -8.73 21.73 7.27
N THR A 118 -8.49 20.49 7.69
CA THR A 118 -7.20 19.81 7.51
C THR A 118 -7.34 18.67 6.52
N PHE A 119 -6.40 18.52 5.61
CA PHE A 119 -6.32 17.40 4.68
C PHE A 119 -4.86 16.95 4.55
N SER A 120 -4.67 15.68 4.27
CA SER A 120 -3.34 15.14 3.99
C SER A 120 -2.87 15.59 2.61
N VAL A 121 -1.56 15.74 2.45
CA VAL A 121 -0.90 15.94 1.16
C VAL A 121 -0.48 14.60 0.54
N ASP A 122 -0.74 13.49 1.24
CA ASP A 122 -0.46 12.15 0.72
C ASP A 122 -1.33 11.84 -0.51
N VAL A 123 -0.74 11.13 -1.47
CA VAL A 123 -1.35 10.82 -2.77
C VAL A 123 -1.33 9.32 -2.98
N ASP A 124 -2.42 8.68 -2.59
CA ASP A 124 -2.68 7.28 -2.88
C ASP A 124 -3.57 7.13 -4.13
N THR A 125 -3.30 6.09 -4.92
CA THR A 125 -4.03 5.79 -6.17
C THR A 125 -4.39 4.30 -6.30
N GLY A 126 -4.16 3.52 -5.25
CA GLY A 126 -4.28 2.07 -5.25
C GLY A 126 -5.74 1.60 -5.34
N SER A 127 -6.63 2.27 -4.63
CA SER A 127 -8.06 2.00 -4.58
C SER A 127 -8.70 2.03 -5.96
N TYR A 128 -8.47 3.07 -6.77
CA TYR A 128 -9.02 3.14 -8.12
C TYR A 128 -8.50 2.00 -9.00
N SER A 129 -7.20 1.70 -8.92
CA SER A 129 -6.58 0.61 -9.70
C SER A 129 -7.19 -0.75 -9.36
N ASN A 130 -7.38 -1.01 -8.07
CA ASN A 130 -7.96 -2.25 -7.56
C ASN A 130 -9.45 -2.38 -7.93
N VAL A 131 -10.23 -1.30 -7.74
CA VAL A 131 -11.65 -1.28 -8.14
C VAL A 131 -11.79 -1.49 -9.64
N ARG A 132 -10.97 -0.83 -10.47
CA ARG A 132 -10.97 -1.01 -11.92
C ARG A 132 -10.67 -2.46 -12.30
N ARG A 133 -9.73 -3.13 -11.62
CA ARG A 133 -9.43 -4.55 -11.83
C ARG A 133 -10.67 -5.42 -11.54
N MET A 134 -11.26 -5.27 -10.35
CA MET A 134 -12.47 -6.02 -9.97
C MET A 134 -13.60 -5.84 -10.98
N LEU A 135 -13.87 -4.60 -11.40
CA LEU A 135 -14.92 -4.32 -12.39
C LEU A 135 -14.62 -4.95 -13.76
N ARG A 136 -13.35 -4.96 -14.20
CA ARG A 136 -12.94 -5.65 -15.45
C ARG A 136 -13.09 -7.17 -15.36
N GLU A 137 -12.95 -7.74 -14.17
CA GLU A 137 -13.15 -9.15 -13.88
C GLU A 137 -14.64 -9.50 -13.64
N GLY A 138 -15.55 -8.54 -13.73
CA GLY A 138 -16.99 -8.73 -13.46
C GLY A 138 -17.31 -8.91 -11.98
N VAL A 139 -16.38 -8.58 -11.09
CA VAL A 139 -16.54 -8.66 -9.63
C VAL A 139 -17.02 -7.32 -9.09
N ARG A 140 -18.08 -7.34 -8.27
CA ARG A 140 -18.54 -6.14 -7.56
C ARG A 140 -17.52 -5.75 -6.47
N PRO A 141 -16.99 -4.52 -6.48
CA PRO A 141 -16.07 -4.07 -5.44
C PRO A 141 -16.76 -4.00 -4.08
N PRO A 142 -16.10 -4.42 -2.99
CA PRO A 142 -16.53 -4.11 -1.63
C PRO A 142 -16.63 -2.60 -1.41
N ALA A 143 -17.59 -2.12 -0.61
CA ALA A 143 -17.78 -0.69 -0.38
C ALA A 143 -16.51 -0.02 0.17
N ASP A 144 -15.87 -0.64 1.17
CA ASP A 144 -14.67 -0.12 1.81
C ASP A 144 -13.42 -0.12 0.91
N SER A 145 -13.48 -0.80 -0.25
CA SER A 145 -12.41 -0.75 -1.25
C SER A 145 -12.39 0.55 -2.06
N VAL A 146 -13.49 1.33 -2.04
CA VAL A 146 -13.64 2.58 -2.79
C VAL A 146 -13.24 3.76 -1.90
N ARG A 147 -12.03 4.29 -2.13
CA ARG A 147 -11.48 5.46 -1.43
C ARG A 147 -11.67 6.69 -2.29
N ALA A 148 -12.67 7.52 -1.94
CA ALA A 148 -13.05 8.69 -2.73
C ALA A 148 -11.87 9.63 -3.00
N GLU A 149 -11.00 9.82 -2.01
CA GLU A 149 -9.77 10.58 -2.10
C GLU A 149 -8.81 10.02 -3.15
N GLU A 150 -8.61 8.71 -3.19
CA GLU A 150 -7.73 8.05 -4.17
C GLU A 150 -8.32 8.00 -5.57
N PHE A 151 -9.66 7.99 -5.67
CA PHE A 151 -10.37 8.08 -6.94
C PHE A 151 -10.18 9.44 -7.58
N ILE A 152 -10.26 10.50 -6.78
CA ILE A 152 -9.98 11.86 -7.24
C ILE A 152 -8.49 11.95 -7.61
N ASN A 153 -7.60 11.52 -6.73
CA ASN A 153 -6.16 11.61 -6.94
C ASN A 153 -5.60 10.73 -8.07
N TYR A 154 -6.33 9.73 -8.54
CA TYR A 154 -5.90 8.84 -9.64
C TYR A 154 -5.65 9.59 -10.95
N PHE A 155 -6.43 10.65 -11.23
CA PHE A 155 -6.40 11.33 -12.51
C PHE A 155 -5.44 12.53 -12.48
N GLY A 156 -4.70 12.70 -13.59
CA GLY A 156 -3.88 13.88 -13.80
C GLY A 156 -4.71 15.07 -14.26
N TYR A 157 -4.89 16.07 -13.38
CA TYR A 157 -5.61 17.32 -13.69
C TYR A 157 -4.75 18.43 -14.31
N GLN A 158 -3.50 18.11 -14.67
CA GLN A 158 -2.56 19.05 -15.31
C GLN A 158 -2.38 20.36 -14.52
N HIS A 159 -2.44 20.30 -13.19
CA HIS A 159 -2.14 21.45 -12.35
C HIS A 159 -0.72 21.97 -12.64
N PRO A 160 -0.55 23.29 -12.81
CA PRO A 160 0.75 23.87 -13.10
C PRO A 160 1.72 23.62 -11.93
N ALA A 161 2.89 23.08 -12.25
CA ALA A 161 3.97 22.94 -11.29
C ALA A 161 4.66 24.31 -11.04
N PRO A 162 5.31 24.50 -9.89
CA PRO A 162 6.25 25.58 -9.68
C PRO A 162 7.35 25.61 -10.76
N ALA A 163 7.80 26.81 -11.15
CA ALA A 163 8.85 26.98 -12.15
C ALA A 163 10.24 26.56 -11.65
N ASP A 164 10.50 26.74 -10.35
CA ASP A 164 11.76 26.40 -9.70
C ASP A 164 11.54 25.99 -8.23
N ARG A 165 12.61 25.53 -7.58
CA ARG A 165 12.58 25.00 -6.20
C ARG A 165 12.35 26.05 -5.11
N SER A 166 12.44 27.35 -5.41
CA SER A 166 12.16 28.40 -4.42
C SER A 166 10.70 28.42 -4.01
N THR A 167 9.81 27.94 -4.90
CA THR A 167 8.40 27.71 -4.61
C THR A 167 8.16 26.21 -4.45
N PRO A 168 7.93 25.70 -3.22
CA PRO A 168 7.90 24.26 -2.97
C PRO A 168 6.70 23.56 -3.64
N PHE A 169 5.55 24.24 -3.67
CA PHE A 169 4.34 23.77 -4.33
C PHE A 169 3.48 24.96 -4.79
N ARG A 170 2.61 24.71 -5.76
CA ARG A 170 1.58 25.64 -6.23
C ARG A 170 0.20 25.11 -5.86
N VAL A 171 -0.70 26.02 -5.51
CA VAL A 171 -2.10 25.72 -5.23
C VAL A 171 -2.98 26.24 -6.37
N THR A 172 -3.95 25.43 -6.79
CA THR A 172 -5.05 25.81 -7.67
C THR A 172 -6.37 25.54 -6.98
N THR A 173 -7.36 26.39 -7.23
CA THR A 173 -8.71 26.21 -6.71
C THR A 173 -9.74 26.33 -7.82
N GLU A 174 -10.70 25.43 -7.84
CA GLU A 174 -11.84 25.48 -8.76
C GLU A 174 -13.13 25.29 -7.97
N LEU A 175 -14.17 26.01 -8.38
CA LEU A 175 -15.47 26.01 -7.71
C LEU A 175 -16.56 25.67 -8.71
N ALA A 176 -17.44 24.74 -8.34
CA ALA A 176 -18.61 24.37 -9.14
C ALA A 176 -19.85 24.24 -8.25
N ALA A 177 -21.04 24.35 -8.84
CA ALA A 177 -22.26 23.95 -8.15
C ALA A 177 -22.25 22.44 -7.89
N ALA A 178 -22.72 21.99 -6.72
CA ALA A 178 -22.78 20.56 -6.43
C ALA A 178 -23.91 19.91 -7.26
N PRO A 179 -23.64 18.84 -8.02
CA PRO A 179 -24.62 18.25 -8.93
C PRO A 179 -25.81 17.60 -8.21
N TRP A 180 -25.68 17.29 -6.92
CA TRP A 180 -26.74 16.72 -6.09
C TRP A 180 -27.48 17.73 -5.20
N ASN A 181 -27.02 18.99 -5.13
CA ASN A 181 -27.69 20.02 -4.33
C ASN A 181 -27.31 21.43 -4.82
N PRO A 182 -28.23 22.16 -5.46
CA PRO A 182 -27.94 23.48 -6.05
C PRO A 182 -27.65 24.57 -5.02
N GLN A 183 -27.96 24.36 -3.73
CA GLN A 183 -27.62 25.28 -2.65
C GLN A 183 -26.20 25.08 -2.11
N ARG A 184 -25.40 24.23 -2.77
CA ARG A 184 -24.06 23.85 -2.32
C ARG A 184 -23.04 23.98 -3.44
N GLN A 185 -21.81 24.22 -3.04
CA GLN A 185 -20.68 24.30 -3.95
C GLN A 185 -19.66 23.20 -3.64
N LEU A 186 -18.96 22.77 -4.68
CA LEU A 186 -17.80 21.90 -4.62
C LEU A 186 -16.56 22.74 -4.89
N LEU A 187 -15.64 22.75 -3.92
CA LEU A 187 -14.33 23.34 -4.04
C LEU A 187 -13.32 22.21 -4.28
N MET A 188 -12.64 22.26 -5.43
CA MET A 188 -11.47 21.43 -5.69
C MET A 188 -10.22 22.23 -5.34
N ILE A 189 -9.32 21.62 -4.57
CA ILE A 189 -8.01 22.19 -4.24
C ILE A 189 -6.95 21.28 -4.86
N GLY A 190 -6.24 21.78 -5.86
CA GLY A 190 -5.10 21.12 -6.47
C GLY A 190 -3.81 21.61 -5.82
N ILE A 191 -2.92 20.68 -5.46
CA ILE A 191 -1.58 20.97 -4.95
C ILE A 191 -0.59 20.24 -5.83
N LYS A 192 0.37 20.97 -6.42
CA LYS A 192 1.42 20.39 -7.25
C LYS A 192 2.79 20.87 -6.76
N GLY A 193 3.64 19.93 -6.38
CA GLY A 193 5.05 20.19 -6.04
C GLY A 193 5.92 20.45 -7.27
N TYR A 194 7.11 20.98 -7.05
CA TYR A 194 8.13 21.11 -8.09
C TYR A 194 8.55 19.74 -8.65
N ASP A 195 8.48 19.57 -9.97
CA ASP A 195 8.91 18.34 -10.64
C ASP A 195 10.45 18.33 -10.76
N VAL A 196 11.10 17.56 -9.88
CA VAL A 196 12.55 17.42 -9.89
C VAL A 196 13.01 16.65 -11.13
N PRO A 197 13.92 17.20 -11.97
CA PRO A 197 14.43 16.49 -13.13
C PRO A 197 15.08 15.16 -12.71
N LYS A 198 14.67 14.06 -13.33
CA LYS A 198 15.13 12.70 -12.98
C LYS A 198 16.66 12.55 -13.00
N ALA A 199 17.35 13.28 -13.88
CA ALA A 199 18.81 13.31 -13.95
C ALA A 199 19.47 13.86 -12.68
N THR A 200 18.77 14.70 -11.92
CA THR A 200 19.28 15.31 -10.67
C THR A 200 18.92 14.51 -9.42
N LEU A 201 18.15 13.43 -9.56
CA LEU A 201 17.80 12.58 -8.42
C LEU A 201 19.06 11.89 -7.91
N PRO A 202 19.28 11.84 -6.58
CA PRO A 202 20.37 11.08 -6.00
C PRO A 202 20.27 9.60 -6.38
N ALA A 203 21.40 8.90 -6.32
CA ALA A 203 21.44 7.46 -6.57
C ALA A 203 20.59 6.71 -5.54
N SER A 204 19.91 5.65 -5.97
CA SER A 204 19.00 4.87 -5.14
C SER A 204 19.54 3.46 -4.90
N ASN A 205 19.51 3.01 -3.66
CA ASN A 205 19.72 1.62 -3.26
C ASN A 205 18.37 1.04 -2.82
N LEU A 206 17.81 0.17 -3.65
CA LEU A 206 16.49 -0.42 -3.49
C LEU A 206 16.64 -1.91 -3.15
N VAL A 207 16.25 -2.28 -1.93
CA VAL A 207 16.22 -3.68 -1.49
C VAL A 207 14.78 -4.14 -1.45
N PHE A 208 14.45 -5.12 -2.28
CA PHE A 208 13.13 -5.72 -2.32
C PHE A 208 13.13 -6.99 -1.48
N LEU A 209 12.31 -7.02 -0.44
CA LEU A 209 12.05 -8.18 0.39
C LEU A 209 10.71 -8.79 -0.03
N LEU A 210 10.77 -9.83 -0.86
CA LEU A 210 9.61 -10.39 -1.53
C LEU A 210 9.10 -11.65 -0.82
N ASP A 211 7.80 -11.71 -0.55
CA ASP A 211 7.13 -12.95 -0.14
C ASP A 211 7.06 -13.90 -1.34
N THR A 212 7.57 -15.12 -1.19
CA THR A 212 7.45 -16.19 -2.20
C THR A 212 6.73 -17.41 -1.64
N SER A 213 5.89 -17.25 -0.61
CA SER A 213 5.08 -18.34 -0.06
C SER A 213 4.06 -18.87 -1.07
N GLY A 214 3.55 -20.08 -0.85
CA GLY A 214 2.56 -20.69 -1.75
C GLY A 214 1.30 -19.83 -1.97
N SER A 215 0.94 -18.95 -1.03
CA SER A 215 -0.20 -18.03 -1.20
C SER A 215 0.02 -16.93 -2.24
N MET A 216 1.25 -16.76 -2.74
CA MET A 216 1.64 -15.77 -3.75
C MET A 216 1.50 -16.26 -5.19
N ASP A 217 1.05 -17.49 -5.42
CA ASP A 217 1.01 -18.13 -6.74
C ASP A 217 -0.11 -17.61 -7.66
N SER A 218 -1.10 -16.88 -7.12
CA SER A 218 -2.21 -16.37 -7.94
C SER A 218 -1.74 -15.26 -8.91
N PRO A 219 -2.36 -15.13 -10.11
CA PRO A 219 -1.93 -14.18 -11.15
C PRO A 219 -1.83 -12.72 -10.69
N ASP A 220 -2.63 -12.33 -9.70
CA ASP A 220 -2.71 -11.01 -9.10
C ASP A 220 -1.67 -10.74 -7.99
N LYS A 221 -0.76 -11.69 -7.72
CA LYS A 221 0.28 -11.59 -6.66
C LYS A 221 1.70 -11.63 -7.20
N LEU A 222 2.48 -12.69 -6.96
CA LEU A 222 3.90 -12.75 -7.41
C LEU A 222 4.03 -12.58 -8.94
N PRO A 223 3.18 -13.18 -9.79
CA PRO A 223 3.20 -12.90 -11.22
C PRO A 223 2.98 -11.42 -11.56
N LEU A 224 2.02 -10.75 -10.90
CA LEU A 224 1.79 -9.30 -11.07
C LEU A 224 2.96 -8.47 -10.57
N LEU A 225 3.56 -8.86 -9.44
CA LEU A 225 4.76 -8.23 -8.87
C LEU A 225 5.93 -8.29 -9.85
N LYS A 226 6.19 -9.46 -10.44
CA LYS A 226 7.23 -9.64 -11.47
C LYS A 226 7.01 -8.69 -12.64
N GLN A 227 5.77 -8.55 -13.13
CA GLN A 227 5.43 -7.61 -14.21
C GLN A 227 5.64 -6.16 -13.80
N ALA A 228 5.19 -5.77 -12.60
CA ALA A 228 5.37 -4.42 -12.08
C ALA A 228 6.86 -4.07 -11.93
N PHE A 229 7.66 -5.00 -11.41
CA PHE A 229 9.10 -4.84 -11.29
C PHE A 229 9.76 -4.74 -12.67
N ALA A 230 9.37 -5.57 -13.64
CA ALA A 230 9.89 -5.51 -15.00
C ALA A 230 9.66 -4.12 -15.66
N MET A 231 8.58 -3.40 -15.31
CA MET A 231 8.37 -2.01 -15.75
C MET A 231 9.25 -0.98 -15.03
N LEU A 232 9.74 -1.29 -13.82
CA LEU A 232 10.69 -0.46 -13.08
C LEU A 232 12.12 -0.60 -13.64
N VAL A 233 12.54 -1.80 -14.04
CA VAL A 233 13.94 -2.08 -14.45
C VAL A 233 14.48 -1.10 -15.50
N PRO A 234 13.76 -0.75 -16.58
CA PRO A 234 14.25 0.20 -17.59
C PRO A 234 14.47 1.62 -17.07
N GLN A 235 13.91 1.96 -15.91
CA GLN A 235 14.02 3.29 -15.31
C GLN A 235 15.21 3.41 -14.35
N LEU A 236 15.89 2.29 -14.05
CA LEU A 236 17.07 2.26 -13.19
C LEU A 236 18.29 2.78 -13.94
N ARG A 237 19.18 3.48 -13.22
CA ARG A 237 20.43 4.03 -13.76
C ARG A 237 21.62 3.21 -13.26
N ALA A 238 22.77 3.35 -13.92
CA ALA A 238 24.02 2.67 -13.52
C ALA A 238 24.46 2.98 -12.08
N GLN A 239 24.14 4.18 -11.59
CA GLN A 239 24.43 4.60 -10.21
C GLN A 239 23.46 4.01 -9.18
N ASP A 240 22.28 3.54 -9.61
CA ASP A 240 21.32 2.90 -8.73
C ASP A 240 21.76 1.46 -8.42
N ARG A 241 21.23 0.90 -7.35
CA ARG A 241 21.49 -0.47 -6.88
C ARG A 241 20.17 -1.15 -6.59
N VAL A 242 20.05 -2.41 -6.98
CA VAL A 242 18.91 -3.27 -6.67
C VAL A 242 19.40 -4.53 -5.99
N SER A 243 18.73 -4.92 -4.91
CA SER A 243 18.90 -6.24 -4.28
C SER A 243 17.53 -6.91 -4.17
N ILE A 244 17.50 -8.23 -4.33
CA ILE A 244 16.28 -9.03 -4.20
C ILE A 244 16.53 -10.10 -3.13
N VAL A 245 15.78 -10.00 -2.05
CA VAL A 245 15.73 -10.96 -0.95
C VAL A 245 14.33 -11.56 -0.95
N VAL A 246 14.24 -12.88 -0.79
CA VAL A 246 12.96 -13.57 -0.68
C VAL A 246 12.78 -14.12 0.71
N TYR A 247 11.53 -14.23 1.15
CA TYR A 247 11.18 -15.02 2.31
C TYR A 247 9.96 -15.91 2.01
N ALA A 248 10.09 -17.16 2.44
CA ALA A 248 9.01 -18.11 2.58
C ALA A 248 9.36 -18.96 3.81
N GLY A 249 9.59 -20.27 3.66
CA GLY A 249 10.01 -21.14 4.76
C GLY A 249 11.42 -20.83 5.27
N SER A 250 12.24 -20.21 4.42
CA SER A 250 13.57 -19.68 4.73
C SER A 250 13.80 -18.36 3.99
N ALA A 251 14.75 -17.56 4.46
CA ALA A 251 15.19 -16.36 3.77
C ALA A 251 16.28 -16.70 2.75
N GLY A 252 16.20 -16.11 1.56
CA GLY A 252 17.14 -16.36 0.47
C GLY A 252 17.56 -15.08 -0.23
N LEU A 253 18.85 -14.95 -0.56
CA LEU A 253 19.34 -13.90 -1.44
C LEU A 253 19.17 -14.36 -2.90
N VAL A 254 18.38 -13.64 -3.69
CA VAL A 254 18.15 -13.94 -5.11
C VAL A 254 19.02 -13.06 -6.01
N LEU A 255 19.24 -11.82 -5.58
CA LEU A 255 20.11 -10.86 -6.26
C LEU A 255 20.86 -10.03 -5.21
N ALA A 256 22.19 -10.14 -5.21
CA ALA A 256 23.06 -9.26 -4.44
C ALA A 256 22.97 -7.80 -4.95
N PRO A 257 23.48 -6.79 -4.22
CA PRO A 257 23.45 -5.41 -4.69
C PRO A 257 24.04 -5.23 -6.10
N THR A 258 23.16 -5.02 -7.08
CA THR A 258 23.48 -5.01 -8.50
C THR A 258 23.18 -3.64 -9.11
N PRO A 259 24.13 -3.01 -9.83
CA PRO A 259 23.92 -1.79 -10.61
C PRO A 259 22.68 -1.85 -11.51
N GLY A 260 21.94 -0.74 -11.56
CA GLY A 260 20.66 -0.65 -12.27
C GLY A 260 20.73 -0.80 -13.79
N ASP A 261 21.91 -0.61 -14.38
CA ASP A 261 22.18 -0.81 -15.80
C ASP A 261 22.41 -2.30 -16.16
N ARG A 262 22.61 -3.19 -15.18
CA ARG A 262 22.65 -4.66 -15.39
C ARG A 262 21.23 -5.23 -15.50
N GLN A 263 20.42 -4.65 -16.38
CA GLN A 263 18.98 -4.94 -16.51
C GLN A 263 18.69 -6.41 -16.80
N ALA A 264 19.48 -7.05 -17.68
CA ALA A 264 19.31 -8.47 -18.00
C ALA A 264 19.53 -9.38 -16.78
N GLU A 265 20.50 -9.05 -15.92
CA GLU A 265 20.76 -9.79 -14.67
C GLU A 265 19.59 -9.64 -13.68
N ILE A 266 19.08 -8.41 -13.53
CA ILE A 266 17.94 -8.11 -12.66
C ILE A 266 16.68 -8.86 -13.14
N LEU A 267 16.38 -8.79 -14.43
CA LEU A 267 15.23 -9.47 -15.03
C LEU A 267 15.35 -11.00 -14.90
N ALA A 268 16.54 -11.57 -15.17
CA ALA A 268 16.77 -13.00 -14.98
C ALA A 268 16.58 -13.42 -13.50
N ALA A 269 16.99 -12.58 -12.55
CA ALA A 269 16.77 -12.85 -11.14
C ALA A 269 15.28 -12.87 -10.77
N LEU A 270 14.48 -11.95 -11.30
CA LEU A 270 13.02 -11.93 -11.12
C LEU A 270 12.35 -13.16 -11.73
N GLU A 271 12.81 -13.61 -12.90
CA GLU A 271 12.20 -14.76 -13.57
C GLU A 271 12.37 -16.07 -12.80
N ARG A 272 13.44 -16.19 -12.02
CA ARG A 272 13.69 -17.36 -11.15
C ARG A 272 12.80 -17.43 -9.91
N LEU A 273 12.06 -16.37 -9.59
CA LEU A 273 11.15 -16.36 -8.45
C LEU A 273 9.98 -17.31 -8.69
N GLN A 274 9.70 -18.18 -7.72
CA GLN A 274 8.60 -19.11 -7.73
C GLN A 274 7.90 -19.10 -6.38
N ALA A 275 6.56 -19.21 -6.38
CA ALA A 275 5.78 -19.33 -5.16
C ALA A 275 5.92 -20.75 -4.59
N GLY A 276 6.18 -20.87 -3.29
CA GLY A 276 6.34 -22.15 -2.61
C GLY A 276 6.71 -22.03 -1.14
N GLY A 277 6.37 -23.03 -0.34
CA GLY A 277 6.70 -23.10 1.09
C GLY A 277 5.74 -22.33 2.01
N SER A 278 6.01 -22.43 3.33
CA SER A 278 5.29 -21.71 4.40
C SER A 278 5.82 -20.28 4.57
N THR A 279 5.18 -19.45 5.40
CA THR A 279 5.62 -18.05 5.64
C THR A 279 6.48 -17.94 6.90
N ASN A 280 7.71 -17.44 6.78
CA ASN A 280 8.59 -17.08 7.90
C ASN A 280 9.40 -15.80 7.57
N GLY A 281 8.86 -14.65 7.95
CA GLY A 281 9.43 -13.34 7.57
C GLY A 281 10.62 -12.83 8.40
N GLY A 282 10.91 -13.43 9.56
CA GLY A 282 11.87 -12.86 10.52
C GLY A 282 13.33 -12.83 10.03
N ASP A 283 13.77 -13.90 9.36
CA ASP A 283 15.11 -13.98 8.77
C ASP A 283 15.24 -13.12 7.50
N GLY A 284 14.15 -12.96 6.75
CA GLY A 284 14.10 -12.18 5.51
C GLY A 284 14.41 -10.70 5.77
N ILE A 285 13.80 -10.13 6.81
CA ILE A 285 14.05 -8.74 7.21
C ILE A 285 15.53 -8.53 7.55
N ARG A 286 16.13 -9.41 8.36
CA ARG A 286 17.56 -9.28 8.73
C ARG A 286 18.46 -9.30 7.50
N LEU A 287 18.21 -10.21 6.56
CA LEU A 287 18.97 -10.32 5.33
C LEU A 287 18.79 -9.09 4.43
N ALA A 288 17.56 -8.58 4.29
CA ALA A 288 17.27 -7.36 3.54
C ALA A 288 18.05 -6.15 4.11
N TYR A 289 18.06 -5.96 5.43
CA TYR A 289 18.86 -4.91 6.05
C TYR A 289 20.37 -5.11 5.89
N ALA A 290 20.85 -6.37 5.85
CA ALA A 290 22.25 -6.64 5.55
C ALA A 290 22.61 -6.22 4.11
N MET A 291 21.75 -6.53 3.14
CA MET A 291 21.93 -6.09 1.74
C MET A 291 21.83 -4.57 1.61
N ALA A 292 20.91 -3.93 2.35
CA ALA A 292 20.78 -2.48 2.37
C ALA A 292 22.07 -1.82 2.86
N ARG A 293 22.70 -2.37 3.92
CA ARG A 293 24.00 -1.89 4.41
C ARG A 293 25.13 -2.16 3.42
N GLN A 294 25.15 -3.32 2.78
CA GLN A 294 26.19 -3.69 1.82
C GLN A 294 26.14 -2.81 0.56
N GLY A 295 24.94 -2.51 0.05
CA GLY A 295 24.72 -1.63 -1.09
C GLY A 295 24.58 -0.16 -0.72
N PHE A 296 24.89 0.24 0.52
CA PHE A 296 24.60 1.58 1.03
C PHE A 296 25.25 2.67 0.17
N ILE A 297 24.44 3.66 -0.21
CA ILE A 297 24.89 4.81 -0.98
C ILE A 297 24.83 6.04 -0.07
N LYS A 298 26.00 6.60 0.25
CA LYS A 298 26.09 7.87 0.99
C LYS A 298 25.44 9.00 0.18
N ASP A 299 24.67 9.84 0.84
CA ASP A 299 23.89 10.94 0.23
C ASP A 299 22.87 10.46 -0.84
N GLY A 300 22.60 9.14 -0.86
CA GLY A 300 21.65 8.47 -1.72
C GLY A 300 20.34 8.13 -1.03
N VAL A 301 19.35 7.70 -1.80
CA VAL A 301 18.09 7.15 -1.29
C VAL A 301 18.29 5.67 -1.01
N ASN A 302 18.20 5.26 0.25
CA ASN A 302 18.35 3.85 0.65
C ASN A 302 16.99 3.36 1.19
N ARG A 303 16.37 2.39 0.52
CA ARG A 303 15.01 1.90 0.86
C ARG A 303 14.96 0.38 0.87
N VAL A 304 14.29 -0.16 1.90
CA VAL A 304 13.82 -1.55 1.93
C VAL A 304 12.32 -1.53 1.64
N ILE A 305 11.90 -2.29 0.63
CA ILE A 305 10.52 -2.38 0.15
C ILE A 305 10.04 -3.80 0.46
N LEU A 306 8.91 -3.91 1.16
CA LEU A 306 8.28 -5.17 1.58
C LEU A 306 6.96 -5.34 0.85
#